data_AF-A0A970K2V5-F1
#
_entry.id   AF-A0A970K2V5-F1
#
_cell.length_a   1.000
_cell.length_b   1.000
_cell.length_c   1.000
_cell.angle_alpha   90.00
_cell.angle_beta   90.00
_cell.angle_gamma   90.00
#
_symmetry.space_group_name_H-M   'P 1'
#
loop_
_entity.id
_entity.type
_entity.pdbx_description
1 polymer ?
#
loop_
_entity_poly.entity_id
_entity_poly.type
_entity_poly.pdbx_seq_one_letter_code
_entity_poly.pdbx_strand_id
1 'polypeptide(L)' 'MAYFADEEPALRFERAPITQDQMLHEFEYALAQQILKSMLKRNLISDDEYRNITILNRKSFNPALAGIMSDNG' A
#
# COMPACT_ATOMS: atom_id res chain seq x y z
N MET A 1 -35.47 33.25 -13.36
CA MET A 1 -34.89 32.19 -14.21
C MET A 1 -33.74 31.58 -13.44
N ALA A 2 -33.81 30.28 -13.19
CA ALA A 2 -32.83 29.54 -12.40
C ALA A 2 -31.62 29.19 -13.27
N TYR A 3 -30.42 29.43 -12.77
CA TYR A 3 -29.21 28.80 -13.28
C TYR A 3 -28.57 28.09 -12.08
N PHE A 4 -28.76 26.77 -12.05
CA PHE A 4 -28.08 25.85 -11.15
C PHE A 4 -26.60 25.85 -11.53
N ALA A 5 -25.73 26.30 -10.64
CA ALA A 5 -24.28 26.16 -10.77
C ALA A 5 -23.82 25.02 -9.86
N ASP A 6 -24.14 23.80 -10.27
CA ASP A 6 -23.53 22.59 -9.71
C ASP A 6 -22.17 22.38 -10.37
N GLU A 7 -21.18 23.18 -9.98
CA GLU A 7 -19.78 22.86 -10.25
C GLU A 7 -19.26 21.96 -9.11
N GLU A 8 -19.56 20.67 -9.21
CA GLU A 8 -18.83 19.63 -8.47
C GLU A 8 -17.33 19.83 -8.75
N PRO A 9 -16.46 19.95 -7.72
CA PRO A 9 -15.04 20.13 -7.95
C PRO A 9 -14.51 18.89 -8.65
N ALA A 10 -14.22 19.02 -9.94
CA ALA A 10 -13.60 17.98 -10.73
C ALA A 10 -12.30 17.55 -10.04
N LEU A 11 -12.32 16.38 -9.41
CA LEU A 11 -11.15 15.74 -8.80
C LEU A 11 -10.12 15.53 -9.91
N ARG A 12 -9.24 16.52 -10.11
CA ARG A 12 -8.09 16.41 -10.98
C ARG A 12 -7.11 15.45 -10.31
N PHE A 13 -7.26 14.17 -10.62
CA PHE A 13 -6.19 13.21 -10.43
C PHE A 13 -5.10 13.56 -11.45
N GLU A 14 -4.18 14.44 -11.05
CA GLU A 14 -2.94 14.58 -11.79
C GLU A 14 -2.25 13.21 -11.81
N ARG A 15 -2.25 12.58 -12.99
CA ARG A 15 -1.53 11.32 -13.19
C ARG A 15 -0.04 11.65 -13.21
N ALA A 16 0.57 11.73 -12.03
CA ALA A 16 2.01 11.79 -11.91
C ALA A 16 2.60 10.48 -12.48
N PRO A 17 3.63 10.54 -13.33
CA PRO A 17 4.32 9.35 -13.77
C PRO A 17 4.95 8.65 -12.56
N ILE A 18 4.75 7.34 -12.45
CA ILE A 18 5.38 6.52 -11.41
C ILE A 18 6.89 6.53 -11.68
N THR A 19 7.67 6.91 -10.68
CA THR A 19 9.14 6.89 -10.79
C THR A 19 9.67 5.48 -10.67
N GLN A 20 10.88 5.23 -11.19
CA GLN A 20 11.52 3.92 -11.06
C GLN A 20 11.76 3.54 -9.59
N ASP A 21 12.14 4.51 -8.75
CA ASP A 21 12.32 4.30 -7.31
C ASP A 21 11.00 3.90 -6.63
N GLN A 22 9.90 4.54 -7.02
CA GLN A 22 8.58 4.18 -6.51
C GLN A 22 8.20 2.76 -6.93
N MET A 23 8.46 2.35 -8.19
CA MET A 23 8.26 0.96 -8.61
C MET A 23 9.13 -0.03 -7.85
N LEU A 24 10.37 0.33 -7.52
CA LEU A 24 11.28 -0.52 -6.75
C LEU A 24 10.72 -0.76 -5.35
N HIS A 25 10.27 0.29 -4.67
CA HIS A 25 9.66 0.18 -3.34
C HIS A 25 8.39 -0.68 -3.33
N GLU A 26 7.55 -0.60 -4.37
CA GLU A 26 6.40 -1.50 -4.51
C GLU A 26 6.84 -2.98 -4.63
N PHE A 27 7.87 -3.24 -5.44
CA PHE A 27 8.38 -4.59 -5.65
C PHE A 27 9.01 -5.16 -4.36
N GLU A 28 9.85 -4.38 -3.68
CA GLU A 28 10.52 -4.79 -2.45
C GLU A 28 9.52 -5.07 -1.33
N TYR A 29 8.52 -4.21 -1.17
CA TYR A 29 7.45 -4.43 -0.20
C TYR A 29 6.65 -5.71 -0.52
N ALA A 30 6.30 -5.94 -1.78
CA ALA A 30 5.57 -7.13 -2.19
C ALA A 30 6.38 -8.42 -1.91
N LEU A 31 7.69 -8.40 -2.18
CA LEU A 31 8.59 -9.51 -1.87
C LEU A 31 8.65 -9.78 -0.35
N ALA A 32 8.83 -8.73 0.45
CA ALA A 32 8.88 -8.83 1.91
C ALA A 32 7.59 -9.43 2.48
N GLN A 33 6.42 -9.02 1.98
CA GLN A 33 5.14 -9.55 2.42
C GLN A 33 4.94 -11.03 2.04
N GLN A 34 5.43 -11.46 0.87
CA GLN A 34 5.40 -12.88 0.49
C GLN A 34 6.27 -13.74 1.41
N ILE A 35 7.48 -13.27 1.74
CA ILE A 35 8.38 -13.95 2.69
C ILE A 35 7.70 -14.04 4.06
N LEU A 36 7.14 -12.94 4.55
CA LEU A 36 6.49 -12.88 5.85
C LEU A 36 5.28 -13.84 5.94
N LYS A 37 4.47 -13.91 4.87
CA LYS A 37 3.36 -14.86 4.77
C LYS A 37 3.83 -16.32 4.76
N SER A 38 4.99 -16.61 4.15
CA SER A 38 5.61 -17.93 4.20
C SER A 38 6.08 -18.29 5.61
N MET A 39 6.67 -17.32 6.33
CA MET A 39 7.09 -17.51 7.73
C MET A 39 5.91 -17.82 8.64
N LEU A 40 4.81 -17.06 8.52
CA LEU A 40 3.59 -17.28 9.29
C LEU A 40 3.00 -18.67 9.01
N LYS A 41 2.85 -19.05 7.73
CA LYS A 41 2.33 -20.38 7.33
C LYS A 41 3.16 -21.56 7.88
N ARG A 42 4.44 -21.32 8.16
CA ARG A 42 5.37 -22.32 8.71
C ARG A 42 5.47 -22.26 10.22
N ASN A 43 4.64 -21.45 10.90
CA ASN A 43 4.68 -21.18 12.34
C ASN A 43 6.06 -20.71 12.83
N LEU A 44 6.81 -19.97 11.99
CA LEU A 44 8.10 -19.37 12.38
C LEU A 44 7.92 -18.03 13.12
N ILE A 45 6.75 -17.43 12.97
CA ILE A 45 6.33 -16.19 13.63
C ILE A 45 4.86 -16.34 14.02
N SER A 46 4.45 -15.60 15.04
CA SER A 46 3.06 -15.43 15.45
C SER A 46 2.30 -14.44 14.57
N ASP A 47 0.97 -14.42 14.69
CA ASP A 47 0.12 -13.42 14.05
C ASP A 47 0.44 -11.98 14.52
N ASP A 48 0.78 -11.82 15.79
CA ASP A 48 1.19 -10.52 16.34
C ASP A 48 2.52 -10.04 15.74
N GLU A 49 3.50 -10.94 15.61
CA GLU A 49 4.77 -10.63 14.95
C GLU A 49 4.57 -10.34 13.45
N TYR A 50 3.72 -11.10 12.77
CA TYR A 50 3.33 -10.83 11.38
C TYR A 50 2.77 -9.41 11.23
N ARG A 51 1.80 -9.02 12.08
CA ARG A 51 1.21 -7.67 12.06
C ARG A 51 2.23 -6.58 12.34
N ASN A 52 3.08 -6.78 13.36
CA ASN A 52 4.11 -5.81 13.73
C ASN A 52 5.15 -5.63 12.60
N ILE A 53 5.59 -6.73 11.97
CA ILE A 53 6.53 -6.68 10.85
C ILE A 53 5.88 -6.06 9.61
N THR A 54 4.61 -6.33 9.31
CA THR A 54 3.90 -5.66 8.22
C THR A 54 3.85 -4.14 8.42
N ILE A 55 3.58 -3.67 9.65
CA ILE A 55 3.62 -2.22 9.97
C ILE A 55 5.03 -1.65 9.75
N LEU A 56 6.07 -2.38 10.16
CA LEU A 56 7.47 -1.94 9.96
C LEU A 56 7.85 -1.93 8.48
N ASN A 57 7.49 -2.96 7.70
CA ASN A 57 7.73 -3.02 6.27
C ASN A 57 7.08 -1.86 5.53
N ARG A 58 5.84 -1.47 5.87
CA ARG A 58 5.19 -0.29 5.29
C ARG A 58 5.96 1.00 5.55
N LYS A 59 6.51 1.16 6.76
CA LYS A 59 7.33 2.34 7.12
C LYS A 59 8.68 2.34 6.40
N SER A 60 9.33 1.18 6.30
CA SER A 60 10.68 1.04 5.74
C SER A 60 10.70 1.13 4.21
N PHE A 61 9.80 0.40 3.54
CA PHE A 61 9.73 0.41 2.08
C PHE A 61 8.95 1.61 1.54
N ASN A 62 8.11 2.24 2.37
CA ASN A 62 7.26 3.37 1.98
C ASN A 62 6.56 3.21 0.61
N PRO A 63 5.92 2.06 0.34
CA PRO A 63 5.22 1.83 -0.92
C PRO A 63 3.99 2.75 -0.99
N ALA A 64 3.77 3.38 -2.14
CA ALA A 64 2.66 4.29 -2.36
C ALA A 64 1.31 3.57 -2.32
N LEU A 65 1.27 2.28 -2.65
CA LEU A 65 0.03 1.49 -2.69
C LEU A 65 -0.34 0.84 -1.35
N ALA A 66 0.50 0.90 -0.31
CA ALA A 66 0.18 0.24 0.97
C ALA A 66 -1.08 0.80 1.67
N GLY A 67 -1.47 2.04 1.36
CA GLY A 67 -2.70 2.64 1.90
C GLY A 67 -3.99 2.12 1.26
N ILE A 68 -3.90 1.53 0.06
CA ILE A 68 -5.06 1.06 -0.71
C ILE A 68 -5.10 -0.46 -0.88
N MET A 69 -3.97 -1.14 -0.65
CA MET A 69 -3.95 -2.59 -0.50
C MET A 69 -4.59 -2.93 0.84
N SER A 70 -5.88 -3.28 0.82
CA SER A 70 -6.56 -3.82 2.00
C SER A 70 -5.68 -4.94 2.60
N ASP A 71 -5.38 -4.83 3.89
CA ASP A 71 -4.88 -5.96 4.67
C ASP A 71 -5.97 -7.03 4.64
N ASN A 72 -5.91 -7.92 3.66
CA ASN A 72 -6.60 -9.18 3.73
C ASN A 72 -5.82 -9.99 4.77
N GLY A 73 -6.19 -9.76 6.04
CA GLY A 73 -5.74 -10.52 7.21
C GLY A 73 -5.85 -12.01 6.97
#